data_AF-A0A182FZN9-F1
#
_entry.id   AF-A0A182FZN9-F1
#
_cell.length_a   1.000
_cell.length_b   1.000
_cell.length_c   1.000
_cell.angle_alpha   90.00
_cell.angle_beta   90.00
_cell.angle_gamma   90.00
#
_symmetry.space_group_name_H-M   'P 1'
#
loop_
_entity.id
_entity.type
_entity.pdbx_description
1 polymer ?
#
loop_
_entity_poly.entity_id
_entity_poly.type
_entity_poly.pdbx_seq_one_letter_code
_entity_poly.pdbx_strand_id
1 'polypeptide(L)'
;MPNFHASIRPILLIFLLFGQFPLHGILFHDPARWQFRWCSFQTLFCLLLVHAGLLLCYIEYDRLQEIGVNADNLIGPLFYIDVVVIMIFLLMVTRKWPSVIPKWHQTESLPSMQFSAKKGSLRAMRIVVVTLLAIGLSNNSPEIHMLSISKTVYVKLDEARVCNWNFSNLFEYYARRTYGFLFQRIPYNVPTFLFFEYVNTALTMVWTVQDVVIIMISAAISRYFTCINARVEIHATVQVQERCTFWTEILSDYTEVCKLLEEVLAIVSPLLVLSCGTNLYLICYQLFHLLEAEKTVIMVVFTYFSLFFVILRTFLTMYYCSHVQEVAREPLKLCFRIPTSHWCDELERFHHFIRNSSIVVSAMGLFKLTKRTMLTMLGAVITYELVMLHFAQTTANQGIVPKCSSLEFSFEPKEENSA
;
A
#
# COMPACT_ATOMS: atom_id res chain seq x y z
N MET A 1 -14.00 18.22 17.75
CA MET A 1 -13.98 18.08 16.27
C MET A 1 -13.23 16.81 15.91
N PRO A 2 -13.57 16.09 14.82
CA PRO A 2 -12.84 14.88 14.47
C PRO A 2 -11.40 15.22 14.02
N ASN A 3 -10.46 15.00 14.93
CA ASN A 3 -9.02 15.07 14.71
C ASN A 3 -8.60 13.95 13.72
N PHE A 4 -7.57 14.19 12.90
CA PHE A 4 -6.96 13.22 12.02
C PHE A 4 -6.57 11.95 12.77
N HIS A 5 -5.89 12.07 13.91
CA HIS A 5 -5.46 10.94 14.74
C HIS A 5 -6.64 10.13 15.29
N ALA A 6 -7.71 10.80 15.72
CA ALA A 6 -8.95 10.12 16.13
C ALA A 6 -9.60 9.34 14.98
N SER A 7 -9.35 9.76 13.73
CA SER A 7 -9.87 9.12 12.52
C SER A 7 -9.09 7.91 12.08
N ILE A 8 -7.77 7.95 12.21
CA ILE A 8 -6.89 6.84 11.82
C ILE A 8 -6.69 5.82 12.93
N ARG A 9 -7.00 6.15 14.19
CA ARG A 9 -6.85 5.23 15.35
C ARG A 9 -7.38 3.80 15.11
N PRO A 10 -8.63 3.58 14.65
CA PRO A 10 -9.12 2.22 14.40
C PRO A 10 -8.35 1.50 13.28
N ILE A 11 -7.85 2.25 12.30
CA ILE A 11 -7.05 1.73 11.18
C ILE A 11 -5.67 1.27 11.69
N LEU A 12 -5.04 2.07 12.55
CA LEU A 12 -3.77 1.72 13.19
C LEU A 12 -3.87 0.49 14.09
N LEU A 13 -5.02 0.25 14.73
CA LEU A 13 -5.26 -0.98 15.50
C LEU A 13 -5.24 -2.23 14.62
N ILE A 14 -5.74 -2.14 13.37
CA ILE A 14 -5.65 -3.23 12.40
C ILE A 14 -4.18 -3.47 12.03
N PHE A 15 -3.38 -2.41 11.84
CA PHE A 15 -1.95 -2.58 11.54
C PHE A 15 -1.22 -3.32 12.66
N LEU A 16 -1.51 -2.99 13.93
CA LEU A 16 -0.94 -3.66 15.08
C LEU A 16 -1.28 -5.16 15.13
N LEU A 17 -2.49 -5.56 14.70
CA LEU A 17 -2.89 -6.97 14.63
C LEU A 17 -1.99 -7.77 13.68
N PHE A 18 -1.49 -7.14 12.62
CA PHE A 18 -0.56 -7.75 11.66
C PHE A 18 0.91 -7.48 11.99
N GLY A 19 1.22 -6.96 13.17
CA GLY A 19 2.59 -6.64 13.58
C GLY A 19 3.22 -5.50 12.78
N GLN A 20 2.40 -4.68 12.13
CA GLN A 20 2.81 -3.56 11.31
C GLN A 20 2.60 -2.25 12.08
N PHE A 21 3.42 -1.24 11.78
CA PHE A 21 3.35 0.09 12.40
C PHE A 21 3.34 0.07 13.95
N PRO A 22 4.39 -0.45 14.62
CA PRO A 22 4.38 -0.79 16.06
C PRO A 22 4.43 0.44 16.99
N LEU A 23 3.34 1.20 17.04
CA LEU A 23 3.14 2.30 17.98
C LEU A 23 2.59 1.79 19.32
N HIS A 24 3.16 2.29 20.41
CA HIS A 24 2.68 2.05 21.76
C HIS A 24 1.70 3.16 22.18
N GLY A 25 0.66 2.79 22.94
CA GLY A 25 -0.29 3.76 23.50
C GLY A 25 -1.45 4.18 22.59
N ILE A 26 -1.67 3.51 21.44
CA ILE A 26 -2.77 3.81 20.49
C ILE A 26 -4.17 3.76 21.16
N LEU A 27 -4.33 2.94 22.20
CA LEU A 27 -5.58 2.84 22.96
C LEU A 27 -5.93 4.13 23.72
N PHE A 28 -4.93 4.95 24.07
CA PHE A 28 -5.18 6.25 24.66
C PHE A 28 -5.77 7.19 23.60
N HIS A 29 -6.82 7.92 23.99
CA HIS A 29 -7.50 8.87 23.10
C HIS A 29 -6.60 10.05 22.71
N ASP A 30 -5.63 10.40 23.56
CA ASP A 30 -4.68 11.47 23.31
C ASP A 30 -3.50 11.00 22.43
N PRO A 31 -3.35 11.52 21.21
CA PRO A 31 -2.26 11.17 20.30
C PRO A 31 -0.88 11.55 20.82
N ALA A 32 -0.76 12.56 21.70
CA ALA A 32 0.52 12.96 22.28
C ALA A 32 1.18 11.85 23.12
N ARG A 33 0.39 10.87 23.57
CA ARG A 33 0.86 9.70 24.32
C ARG A 33 1.31 8.55 23.42
N TRP A 34 1.13 8.66 22.11
CA TRP A 34 1.56 7.64 21.16
C TRP A 34 3.06 7.73 20.98
N GLN A 35 3.76 6.65 21.35
CA GLN A 35 5.22 6.63 21.37
C GLN A 35 5.73 5.34 20.75
N PHE A 36 6.90 5.41 20.13
CA PHE A 36 7.64 4.22 19.75
C PHE A 36 8.50 3.75 20.93
N ARG A 37 8.48 2.44 21.23
CA ARG A 37 9.28 1.82 22.29
C ARG A 37 9.88 0.51 21.80
N TRP A 38 11.21 0.42 21.80
CA TRP A 38 11.94 -0.79 21.41
C TRP A 38 11.55 -2.02 22.24
N CYS A 39 11.43 -1.86 23.55
CA CYS A 39 10.99 -2.91 24.47
C CYS A 39 9.46 -2.91 24.61
N SER A 40 8.75 -3.24 23.53
CA SER A 40 7.30 -3.44 23.55
C SER A 40 6.92 -4.71 22.81
N PHE A 41 5.80 -5.34 23.20
CA PHE A 41 5.28 -6.52 22.51
C PHE A 41 5.05 -6.23 21.02
N GLN A 42 4.54 -5.04 20.68
CA GLN A 42 4.28 -4.62 19.31
C GLN A 42 5.57 -4.56 18.48
N THR A 43 6.64 -3.97 19.02
CA THR A 43 7.93 -3.88 18.32
C THR A 43 8.60 -5.24 18.21
N LEU A 44 8.56 -6.06 19.27
CA LEU A 44 9.08 -7.43 19.21
C LEU A 44 8.35 -8.26 18.14
N PHE A 45 7.03 -8.12 18.06
CA PHE A 45 6.23 -8.82 17.06
C PHE A 45 6.55 -8.36 15.63
N CYS A 46 6.71 -7.06 15.41
CA CYS A 46 7.18 -6.50 14.14
C CYS A 46 8.56 -7.06 13.73
N LEU A 47 9.51 -7.09 14.67
CA LEU A 47 10.85 -7.65 14.44
C LEU A 47 10.81 -9.16 14.16
N LEU A 48 9.94 -9.91 14.84
CA LEU A 48 9.73 -11.33 14.58
C LEU A 48 9.26 -11.56 13.12
N LEU A 49 8.32 -10.75 12.63
CA LEU A 49 7.86 -10.83 11.25
C LEU A 49 8.95 -10.46 10.23
N VAL A 50 9.78 -9.46 10.54
CA VAL A 50 10.96 -9.12 9.71
C VAL A 50 11.93 -10.30 9.65
N HIS A 51 12.25 -10.93 10.78
CA HIS A 51 13.11 -12.10 10.82
C HIS A 51 12.51 -13.31 10.09
N ALA A 52 11.21 -13.54 10.25
CA ALA A 52 10.50 -14.60 9.54
C ALA A 52 10.49 -14.36 8.02
N GLY A 53 10.30 -13.10 7.58
CA GLY A 53 10.40 -12.72 6.17
C GLY A 53 11.80 -12.93 5.59
N LEU A 54 12.85 -12.60 6.34
CA LEU A 54 14.24 -12.88 5.94
C LEU A 54 14.53 -14.38 5.84
N LEU A 55 14.00 -15.18 6.78
CA LEU A 55 14.11 -16.64 6.73
C LEU A 55 13.42 -17.21 5.48
N LEU A 56 12.20 -16.76 5.19
CA LEU A 56 11.45 -17.19 4.00
C LEU A 56 12.14 -16.75 2.71
N CYS A 57 12.74 -15.55 2.68
CA CYS A 57 13.57 -15.10 1.57
C CYS A 57 14.77 -16.02 1.35
N TYR A 58 15.44 -16.45 2.42
CA TYR A 58 16.58 -17.37 2.33
C TYR A 58 16.14 -18.75 1.81
N ILE A 59 14.99 -19.26 2.29
CA ILE A 59 14.43 -20.53 1.81
C ILE A 59 14.10 -20.47 0.32
N GLU A 60 13.47 -19.39 -0.14
CA GLU A 60 13.18 -19.17 -1.56
C GLU A 60 14.44 -18.99 -2.41
N TYR A 61 15.46 -18.34 -1.88
CA TYR A 61 16.75 -18.20 -2.57
C TYR A 61 17.42 -19.56 -2.75
N ASP A 62 17.39 -20.41 -1.73
CA ASP A 62 17.93 -21.76 -1.79
C ASP A 62 17.14 -22.65 -2.77
N ARG A 63 15.80 -22.55 -2.77
CA ARG A 63 14.95 -23.16 -3.82
C ARG A 63 15.39 -22.73 -5.21
N LEU A 64 15.70 -21.45 -5.40
CA LEU A 64 16.15 -20.91 -6.68
C LEU A 64 17.50 -21.50 -7.13
N GLN A 65 18.38 -21.86 -6.19
CA GLN A 65 19.65 -22.54 -6.50
C GLN A 65 19.43 -23.96 -7.01
N GLU A 66 18.42 -24.67 -6.52
CA GLU A 66 18.11 -26.05 -6.94
C GLU A 66 17.35 -26.12 -8.27
N ILE A 67 16.33 -25.27 -8.46
CA ILE A 67 15.44 -25.30 -9.64
C ILE A 67 16.03 -24.50 -10.82
N GLY A 68 16.90 -23.51 -10.53
CA GLY A 68 17.48 -22.63 -11.53
C GLY A 68 16.67 -21.34 -11.76
N VAL A 69 17.35 -20.35 -12.32
CA VAL A 69 16.83 -18.97 -12.46
C VAL A 69 15.95 -18.85 -13.72
N ASN A 70 14.67 -18.55 -13.51
CA ASN A 70 13.72 -18.10 -14.53
C ASN A 70 12.88 -16.94 -13.95
N ALA A 71 12.21 -16.15 -14.80
CA ALA A 71 11.35 -15.06 -14.40
C ALA A 71 10.31 -15.49 -13.35
N ASP A 72 9.67 -16.64 -13.56
CA ASP A 72 8.65 -17.21 -12.66
C ASP A 72 9.22 -17.68 -11.31
N ASN A 73 10.47 -18.16 -11.31
CA ASN A 73 11.13 -18.60 -10.10
C ASN A 73 11.66 -17.43 -9.25
N LEU A 74 11.94 -16.28 -9.87
CA LEU A 74 12.50 -15.10 -9.20
C LEU A 74 11.49 -14.32 -8.35
N ILE A 75 10.18 -14.49 -8.59
CA ILE A 75 9.12 -13.76 -7.88
C ILE A 75 9.11 -14.05 -6.38
N GLY A 76 9.32 -15.31 -5.97
CA GLY A 76 9.33 -15.71 -4.56
C GLY A 76 10.35 -14.92 -3.73
N PRO A 77 11.65 -14.95 -4.07
CA PRO A 77 12.67 -14.15 -3.39
C PRO A 77 12.38 -12.64 -3.46
N LEU A 78 12.00 -12.11 -4.63
CA LEU A 78 11.71 -10.67 -4.79
C LEU A 78 10.55 -10.22 -3.90
N PHE A 79 9.51 -11.04 -3.77
CA PHE A 79 8.38 -10.81 -2.88
C PHE A 79 8.85 -10.62 -1.43
N TYR A 80 9.63 -11.57 -0.90
CA TYR A 80 10.08 -11.51 0.50
C TYR A 80 11.07 -10.37 0.75
N ILE A 81 11.93 -10.04 -0.21
CA ILE A 81 12.81 -8.86 -0.12
C ILE A 81 11.96 -7.58 -0.05
N ASP A 82 11.00 -7.43 -0.96
CA ASP A 82 10.14 -6.25 -1.05
C ASP A 82 9.36 -6.02 0.26
N VAL A 83 8.65 -7.03 0.76
CA VAL A 83 7.86 -6.91 2.00
C VAL A 83 8.74 -6.64 3.23
N VAL A 84 9.95 -7.20 3.31
CA VAL A 84 10.91 -6.91 4.38
C VAL A 84 11.38 -5.46 4.32
N VAL A 85 11.71 -4.94 3.13
CA VAL A 85 12.10 -3.54 2.96
C VAL A 85 10.95 -2.60 3.33
N ILE A 86 9.71 -2.92 2.93
CA ILE A 86 8.54 -2.13 3.32
C ILE A 86 8.35 -2.16 4.84
N MET A 87 8.48 -3.32 5.50
CA MET A 87 8.40 -3.45 6.96
C MET A 87 9.43 -2.59 7.67
N ILE A 88 10.68 -2.57 7.18
CA ILE A 88 11.74 -1.72 7.73
C ILE A 88 11.38 -0.24 7.57
N PHE A 89 10.89 0.18 6.40
CA PHE A 89 10.45 1.57 6.22
C PHE A 89 9.24 1.93 7.10
N LEU A 90 8.26 1.04 7.25
CA LEU A 90 7.13 1.25 8.17
C LEU A 90 7.62 1.38 9.62
N LEU A 91 8.62 0.60 10.05
CA LEU A 91 9.25 0.73 11.35
C LEU A 91 9.97 2.08 11.52
N MET A 92 10.69 2.53 10.48
CA MET A 92 11.34 3.84 10.47
C MET A 92 10.32 4.98 10.55
N VAL A 93 9.20 4.88 9.82
CA VAL A 93 8.08 5.83 9.88
C VAL A 93 7.51 5.86 11.29
N THR A 94 7.22 4.69 11.87
CA THR A 94 6.68 4.53 13.22
C THR A 94 7.57 5.19 14.27
N ARG A 95 8.90 5.02 14.16
CA ARG A 95 9.88 5.61 15.08
C ARG A 95 9.84 7.14 15.06
N LYS A 96 9.68 7.74 13.87
CA LYS A 96 9.63 9.20 13.72
C LYS A 96 8.21 9.76 13.87
N TRP A 97 7.18 8.94 13.80
CA TRP A 97 5.78 9.36 13.86
C TRP A 97 5.44 10.27 15.06
N PRO A 98 5.90 10.00 16.30
CA PRO A 98 5.61 10.88 17.43
C PRO A 98 6.12 12.32 17.25
N SER A 99 7.16 12.54 16.45
CA SER A 99 7.72 13.88 16.21
C SER A 99 6.80 14.77 15.37
N VAL A 100 5.97 14.18 14.50
CA VAL A 100 5.03 14.95 13.65
C VAL A 100 3.68 15.18 14.31
N ILE A 101 3.31 14.41 15.34
CA ILE A 101 2.02 14.53 16.04
C ILE A 101 1.75 15.96 16.52
N PRO A 102 2.70 16.68 17.16
CA PRO A 102 2.49 18.07 17.56
C PRO A 102 2.18 18.99 16.39
N LYS A 103 2.81 18.76 15.23
CA LYS A 103 2.61 19.55 14.02
C LYS A 103 1.19 19.38 13.47
N TRP A 104 0.69 18.14 13.43
CA TRP A 104 -0.72 17.88 13.10
C TRP A 104 -1.66 18.60 14.04
N HIS A 105 -1.42 18.57 15.35
CA HIS A 105 -2.24 19.29 16.33
C HIS A 105 -2.20 20.80 16.12
N GLN A 106 -1.02 21.36 15.81
CA GLN A 106 -0.87 22.78 15.47
C GLN A 106 -1.71 23.13 14.24
N THR A 107 -1.61 22.37 13.15
CA THR A 107 -2.39 22.60 11.92
C THR A 107 -3.90 22.47 12.17
N GLU A 108 -4.33 21.52 13.00
CA GLU A 108 -5.75 21.35 13.33
C GLU A 108 -6.32 22.44 14.24
N SER A 109 -5.46 23.12 15.01
CA SER A 109 -5.86 24.25 15.84
C SER A 109 -6.08 25.53 15.05
N LEU A 110 -5.62 25.59 13.78
CA LEU A 110 -5.73 26.78 12.94
C LEU A 110 -7.20 27.23 12.74
N PRO A 111 -7.46 28.55 12.65
CA PRO A 111 -8.82 29.07 12.46
C PRO A 111 -9.51 28.50 11.22
N SER A 112 -8.75 28.29 10.13
CA SER A 112 -9.26 27.68 8.89
C SER A 112 -9.88 26.29 9.09
N MET A 113 -9.33 25.50 10.00
CA MET A 113 -9.79 24.12 10.24
C MET A 113 -11.06 24.08 11.09
N GLN A 114 -11.23 25.06 11.98
CA GLN A 114 -12.42 25.19 12.81
C GLN A 114 -13.64 25.64 12.00
N PHE A 115 -13.41 26.51 11.01
CA PHE A 115 -14.44 27.06 10.13
C PHE A 115 -15.15 26.00 9.28
N SER A 116 -14.39 25.05 8.71
CA SER A 116 -14.88 24.10 7.70
C SER A 116 -15.20 22.69 8.26
N ALA A 117 -15.22 22.53 9.59
CA ALA A 117 -15.45 21.26 10.29
C ALA A 117 -16.79 20.54 9.95
N LYS A 118 -17.67 21.15 9.14
CA LYS A 118 -18.98 20.63 8.76
C LYS A 118 -19.03 19.84 7.43
N LYS A 119 -17.98 19.81 6.59
CA LYS A 119 -18.04 19.15 5.26
C LYS A 119 -17.30 17.80 5.19
N GLY A 120 -18.07 16.71 5.25
CA GLY A 120 -17.94 15.34 4.67
C GLY A 120 -16.62 14.58 4.42
N SER A 121 -15.44 15.19 4.36
CA SER A 121 -14.24 14.58 3.76
C SER A 121 -13.65 13.40 4.54
N LEU A 122 -13.64 13.43 5.88
CA LEU A 122 -13.03 12.37 6.70
C LEU A 122 -13.82 11.05 6.66
N ARG A 123 -15.15 11.10 6.45
CA ARG A 123 -15.97 9.88 6.37
C ARG A 123 -15.70 9.11 5.07
N ALA A 124 -15.62 9.83 3.95
CA ALA A 124 -15.30 9.22 2.65
C ALA A 124 -13.92 8.54 2.66
N MET A 125 -12.89 9.21 3.19
CA MET A 125 -11.57 8.61 3.36
C MET A 125 -11.62 7.35 4.22
N ARG A 126 -12.31 7.38 5.38
CA ARG A 126 -12.44 6.19 6.24
C ARG A 126 -13.14 5.04 5.52
N ILE A 127 -14.20 5.30 4.76
CA ILE A 127 -14.88 4.27 3.98
C ILE A 127 -13.90 3.66 2.98
N VAL A 128 -13.20 4.48 2.19
CA VAL A 128 -12.22 3.98 1.22
C VAL A 128 -11.13 3.12 1.89
N VAL A 129 -10.56 3.61 2.99
CA VAL A 129 -9.50 2.89 3.71
C VAL A 129 -10.02 1.60 4.34
N VAL A 130 -11.16 1.63 5.01
CA VAL A 130 -11.76 0.43 5.61
C VAL A 130 -12.13 -0.57 4.53
N THR A 131 -12.64 -0.12 3.37
CA THR A 131 -12.92 -0.99 2.23
C THR A 131 -11.65 -1.58 1.66
N LEU A 132 -10.57 -0.80 1.48
CA LEU A 132 -9.28 -1.33 1.00
C LEU A 132 -8.68 -2.33 1.98
N LEU A 133 -8.77 -2.08 3.29
CA LEU A 133 -8.33 -3.03 4.29
C LEU A 133 -9.24 -4.26 4.34
N ALA A 134 -10.56 -4.10 4.21
CA ALA A 134 -11.48 -5.22 4.16
C ALA A 134 -11.24 -6.08 2.91
N ILE A 135 -10.93 -5.48 1.76
CA ILE A 135 -10.62 -6.21 0.53
C ILE A 135 -9.19 -6.80 0.56
N GLY A 136 -8.22 -6.09 1.13
CA GLY A 136 -6.87 -6.61 1.34
C GLY A 136 -6.86 -7.77 2.33
N LEU A 137 -7.67 -7.64 3.39
CA LEU A 137 -8.01 -8.75 4.27
C LEU A 137 -8.79 -9.79 3.48
N SER A 138 -9.70 -9.45 2.57
CA SER A 138 -10.50 -10.43 1.83
C SER A 138 -9.71 -11.26 0.84
N ASN A 139 -8.73 -10.67 0.15
CA ASN A 139 -7.71 -11.43 -0.57
C ASN A 139 -7.03 -12.49 0.32
N ASN A 140 -7.06 -12.28 1.64
CA ASN A 140 -6.58 -13.18 2.68
C ASN A 140 -7.68 -13.62 3.69
N SER A 141 -8.99 -13.53 3.38
CA SER A 141 -10.10 -13.81 4.32
C SER A 141 -10.86 -15.04 3.84
N PRO A 142 -11.52 -15.79 4.73
CA PRO A 142 -11.93 -17.17 4.47
C PRO A 142 -12.79 -17.36 3.20
N GLU A 143 -13.55 -16.38 2.72
CA GLU A 143 -14.41 -16.54 1.54
C GLU A 143 -13.61 -16.56 0.21
N ILE A 144 -12.55 -15.75 0.08
CA ILE A 144 -11.68 -15.70 -1.11
C ILE A 144 -10.35 -16.39 -0.86
N HIS A 145 -9.92 -16.52 0.40
CA HIS A 145 -8.86 -17.44 0.82
C HIS A 145 -9.31 -18.89 0.63
N MET A 146 -10.61 -19.21 0.75
CA MET A 146 -11.15 -20.46 0.22
C MET A 146 -10.98 -20.53 -1.28
N LEU A 147 -11.09 -19.46 -2.06
CA LEU A 147 -10.87 -19.50 -3.52
C LEU A 147 -9.38 -19.64 -3.88
N SER A 148 -8.48 -18.99 -3.14
CA SER A 148 -7.02 -19.08 -3.26
C SER A 148 -6.51 -20.46 -2.81
N ILE A 149 -6.93 -20.93 -1.64
CA ILE A 149 -6.71 -22.30 -1.16
C ILE A 149 -7.37 -23.27 -2.12
N SER A 150 -8.60 -23.04 -2.61
CA SER A 150 -9.26 -23.96 -3.55
C SER A 150 -8.53 -24.00 -4.88
N LYS A 151 -8.01 -22.87 -5.38
CA LYS A 151 -7.11 -22.84 -6.54
C LYS A 151 -5.89 -23.71 -6.25
N THR A 152 -5.18 -23.45 -5.16
CA THR A 152 -3.93 -24.15 -4.83
C THR A 152 -4.17 -25.63 -4.55
N VAL A 153 -5.19 -25.97 -3.78
CA VAL A 153 -5.65 -27.34 -3.51
C VAL A 153 -6.10 -28.02 -4.81
N TYR A 154 -6.86 -27.36 -5.67
CA TYR A 154 -7.27 -27.92 -6.96
C TYR A 154 -6.05 -28.23 -7.82
N VAL A 155 -5.09 -27.30 -7.94
CA VAL A 155 -3.83 -27.54 -8.66
C VAL A 155 -3.07 -28.72 -8.07
N LYS A 156 -2.92 -28.78 -6.74
CA LYS A 156 -2.18 -29.85 -6.07
C LYS A 156 -2.90 -31.19 -6.10
N LEU A 157 -4.24 -31.20 -6.15
CA LEU A 157 -5.05 -32.40 -6.33
C LEU A 157 -5.05 -32.89 -7.78
N ASP A 158 -5.11 -31.98 -8.74
CA ASP A 158 -5.00 -32.30 -10.16
C ASP A 158 -3.61 -32.87 -10.46
N GLU A 159 -2.56 -32.27 -9.90
CA GLU A 159 -1.19 -32.79 -9.91
C GLU A 159 -1.12 -34.21 -9.31
N ALA A 160 -1.71 -34.44 -8.13
CA ALA A 160 -1.73 -35.77 -7.52
C ALA A 160 -2.44 -36.82 -8.39
N ARG A 161 -3.52 -36.42 -9.08
CA ARG A 161 -4.26 -37.29 -10.01
C ARG A 161 -3.46 -37.59 -11.27
N VAL A 162 -2.84 -36.59 -11.87
CA VAL A 162 -2.02 -36.74 -13.08
C VAL A 162 -0.77 -37.58 -12.80
N CYS A 163 -0.18 -37.42 -11.61
CA CYS A 163 1.04 -38.12 -11.19
C CYS A 163 0.80 -39.42 -10.41
N ASN A 164 -0.46 -39.88 -10.25
CA ASN A 164 -0.84 -41.08 -9.49
C ASN A 164 -0.28 -41.15 -8.06
N TRP A 165 -0.27 -40.01 -7.36
CA TRP A 165 0.24 -39.92 -6.00
C TRP A 165 -0.84 -40.17 -4.95
N ASN A 166 -0.53 -41.01 -3.95
CA ASN A 166 -1.45 -41.31 -2.87
C ASN A 166 -1.14 -40.49 -1.60
N PHE A 167 -2.18 -39.94 -0.97
CA PHE A 167 -2.06 -39.15 0.25
C PHE A 167 -3.14 -39.53 1.27
N SER A 168 -2.75 -39.66 2.54
CA SER A 168 -3.67 -40.06 3.62
C SER A 168 -4.44 -38.88 4.23
N ASN A 169 -3.83 -37.69 4.27
CA ASN A 169 -4.42 -36.49 4.86
C ASN A 169 -4.24 -35.30 3.92
N LEU A 170 -5.37 -34.74 3.44
CA LEU A 170 -5.39 -33.61 2.51
C LEU A 170 -4.73 -32.35 3.11
N PHE A 171 -4.91 -32.11 4.40
CA PHE A 171 -4.37 -30.92 5.07
C PHE A 171 -2.84 -30.99 5.19
N GLU A 172 -2.30 -32.15 5.54
CA GLU A 172 -0.86 -32.39 5.57
C GLU A 172 -0.26 -32.33 4.17
N TYR A 173 -0.91 -32.96 3.18
CA TYR A 173 -0.48 -32.90 1.78
C TYR A 173 -0.42 -31.46 1.27
N TYR A 174 -1.47 -30.67 1.50
CA TYR A 174 -1.51 -29.26 1.15
C TYR A 174 -0.38 -28.46 1.81
N ALA A 175 -0.19 -28.62 3.12
CA ALA A 175 0.84 -27.89 3.86
C ALA A 175 2.25 -28.23 3.35
N ARG A 176 2.54 -29.52 3.16
CA ARG A 176 3.84 -29.99 2.67
C ARG A 176 4.10 -29.64 1.22
N ARG A 177 3.09 -29.57 0.35
CA ARG A 177 3.28 -29.12 -1.04
C ARG A 177 3.41 -27.60 -1.16
N THR A 178 2.69 -26.83 -0.34
CA THR A 178 2.77 -25.36 -0.38
C THR A 178 4.09 -24.84 0.21
N TYR A 179 4.57 -25.46 1.28
CA TYR A 179 5.80 -25.06 1.97
C TYR A 179 6.86 -26.17 1.96
N GLY A 180 7.04 -26.87 0.82
CA GLY A 180 7.92 -28.04 0.70
C GLY A 180 9.36 -27.79 1.18
N PHE A 181 9.98 -26.74 0.65
CA PHE A 181 11.35 -26.32 1.02
C PHE A 181 11.50 -25.92 2.50
N LEU A 182 10.42 -25.48 3.14
CA LEU A 182 10.40 -25.21 4.59
C LEU A 182 10.32 -26.52 5.39
N PHE A 183 9.39 -27.41 5.02
CA PHE A 183 9.14 -28.66 5.76
C PHE A 183 10.17 -29.77 5.51
N GLN A 184 11.10 -29.58 4.58
CA GLN A 184 12.32 -30.40 4.51
C GLN A 184 13.29 -30.10 5.64
N ARG A 185 13.33 -28.85 6.10
CA ARG A 185 14.24 -28.39 7.16
C ARG A 185 13.62 -28.49 8.54
N ILE A 186 12.32 -28.26 8.62
CA ILE A 186 11.56 -28.23 9.86
C ILE A 186 10.53 -29.35 9.82
N PRO A 187 10.46 -30.23 10.84
CA PRO A 187 9.46 -31.29 10.86
C PRO A 187 8.05 -30.68 10.83
N TYR A 188 7.20 -31.23 9.96
CA TYR A 188 5.81 -30.82 9.85
C TYR A 188 5.10 -30.94 11.19
N ASN A 189 4.50 -29.85 11.62
CA ASN A 189 3.54 -29.82 12.71
C ASN A 189 2.49 -28.73 12.42
N VAL A 190 1.27 -28.93 12.91
CA VAL A 190 0.15 -28.01 12.65
C VAL A 190 0.41 -26.58 13.18
N PRO A 191 0.94 -26.38 14.40
CA PRO A 191 1.23 -25.02 14.90
C PRO A 191 2.25 -24.24 14.04
N THR A 192 3.32 -24.89 13.57
CA THR A 192 4.33 -24.30 12.70
C THR A 192 3.73 -23.94 11.35
N PHE A 193 2.90 -24.82 10.77
CA PHE A 193 2.19 -24.49 9.54
C PHE A 193 1.29 -23.25 9.71
N LEU A 194 0.46 -23.21 10.76
CA LEU A 194 -0.41 -22.07 11.03
C LEU A 194 0.37 -20.78 11.28
N PHE A 195 1.53 -20.88 11.93
CA PHE A 195 2.43 -19.73 12.14
C PHE A 195 2.95 -19.18 10.81
N PHE A 196 3.48 -20.03 9.92
CA PHE A 196 4.01 -19.56 8.64
C PHE A 196 2.91 -19.07 7.68
N GLU A 197 1.72 -19.68 7.73
CA GLU A 197 0.56 -19.18 7.00
C GLU A 197 0.15 -17.77 7.47
N TYR A 198 0.14 -17.56 8.79
CA TYR A 198 -0.08 -16.23 9.36
C TYR A 198 1.01 -15.24 8.96
N VAL A 199 2.29 -15.63 9.02
CA VAL A 199 3.41 -14.79 8.60
C VAL A 199 3.26 -14.37 7.14
N ASN A 200 3.00 -15.32 6.25
CA ASN A 200 2.84 -15.04 4.82
C ASN A 200 1.65 -14.09 4.55
N THR A 201 0.54 -14.31 5.26
CA THR A 201 -0.63 -13.41 5.23
C THR A 201 -0.28 -12.01 5.72
N ALA A 202 0.40 -11.91 6.87
CA ALA A 202 0.81 -10.63 7.44
C ALA A 202 1.80 -9.88 6.55
N LEU A 203 2.76 -10.57 5.93
CA LEU A 203 3.71 -9.99 4.97
C LEU A 203 3.02 -9.52 3.70
N THR A 204 2.08 -10.28 3.15
CA THR A 204 1.28 -9.86 1.98
C THR A 204 0.45 -8.61 2.28
N MET A 205 -0.07 -8.50 3.50
CA MET A 205 -0.86 -7.34 3.94
C MET A 205 -0.04 -6.04 4.00
N VAL A 206 1.28 -6.14 4.12
CA VAL A 206 2.20 -4.98 4.16
C VAL A 206 2.02 -4.07 2.94
N TRP A 207 1.80 -4.65 1.75
CA TRP A 207 1.52 -3.89 0.53
C TRP A 207 0.28 -3.00 0.64
N THR A 208 -0.78 -3.51 1.27
CA THR A 208 -2.01 -2.74 1.46
C THR A 208 -1.81 -1.67 2.54
N VAL A 209 -1.05 -1.97 3.59
CA VAL A 209 -0.80 -1.02 4.68
C VAL A 209 0.07 0.15 4.25
N GLN A 210 1.12 -0.05 3.46
CA GLN A 210 1.91 1.07 2.93
C GLN A 210 1.06 2.05 2.12
N ASP A 211 0.19 1.53 1.25
CA ASP A 211 -0.68 2.32 0.39
C ASP A 211 -1.73 3.07 1.20
N VAL A 212 -2.33 2.40 2.18
CA VAL A 212 -3.32 3.00 3.08
C VAL A 212 -2.69 4.12 3.91
N VAL A 213 -1.46 3.96 4.42
CA VAL A 213 -0.75 5.03 5.14
C VAL A 213 -0.59 6.27 4.25
N ILE A 214 -0.17 6.08 3.00
CA ILE A 214 -0.01 7.16 2.02
C ILE A 214 -1.34 7.84 1.71
N ILE A 215 -2.41 7.06 1.50
CA ILE A 215 -3.76 7.57 1.24
C ILE A 215 -4.27 8.40 2.42
N MET A 216 -4.15 7.90 3.66
CA MET A 216 -4.63 8.59 4.86
C MET A 216 -3.97 9.98 5.01
N ILE A 217 -2.65 10.03 4.83
CA ILE A 217 -1.87 11.28 4.92
C ILE A 217 -2.29 12.24 3.81
N SER A 218 -2.30 11.77 2.56
CA SER A 218 -2.62 12.60 1.40
C SER A 218 -4.05 13.13 1.44
N ALA A 219 -5.00 12.32 1.89
CA ALA A 219 -6.39 12.72 2.08
C ALA A 219 -6.53 13.78 3.19
N ALA A 220 -5.81 13.63 4.30
CA ALA A 220 -5.86 14.58 5.40
C ALA A 220 -5.26 15.94 5.02
N ILE A 221 -4.13 15.95 4.32
CA ILE A 221 -3.51 17.19 3.82
C ILE A 221 -4.38 17.85 2.76
N SER A 222 -4.94 17.07 1.81
CA SER A 222 -5.91 17.59 0.84
C SER A 222 -7.06 18.29 1.53
N ARG A 223 -7.60 17.68 2.59
CA ARG A 223 -8.70 18.27 3.37
C ARG A 223 -8.30 19.60 4.01
N TYR A 224 -7.10 19.73 4.56
CA TYR A 224 -6.64 20.99 5.14
C TYR A 224 -6.59 22.10 4.09
N PHE A 225 -6.05 21.83 2.90
CA PHE A 225 -6.13 22.79 1.80
C PHE A 225 -7.57 23.11 1.40
N THR A 226 -8.47 22.12 1.32
CA THR A 226 -9.89 22.35 1.03
C THR A 226 -10.55 23.26 2.08
N CYS A 227 -10.19 23.13 3.36
CA CYS A 227 -10.70 24.00 4.42
C CYS A 227 -10.28 25.46 4.21
N ILE A 228 -9.02 25.69 3.82
CA ILE A 228 -8.51 27.03 3.47
C ILE A 228 -9.23 27.55 2.22
N ASN A 229 -9.35 26.73 1.17
CA ASN A 229 -10.03 27.11 -0.08
C ASN A 229 -11.48 27.53 0.17
N ALA A 230 -12.19 26.85 1.07
CA ALA A 230 -13.55 27.21 1.44
C ALA A 230 -13.66 28.59 2.12
N ARG A 231 -12.67 28.98 2.95
CA ARG A 231 -12.60 30.35 3.49
C ARG A 231 -12.32 31.36 2.38
N VAL A 232 -11.34 31.07 1.51
CA VAL A 232 -10.99 31.92 0.38
C VAL A 232 -12.19 32.15 -0.55
N GLU A 233 -12.97 31.11 -0.86
CA GLU A 233 -14.14 31.21 -1.74
C GLU A 233 -15.25 32.11 -1.18
N ILE A 234 -15.53 32.02 0.12
CA ILE A 234 -16.55 32.87 0.77
C ILE A 234 -16.11 34.33 0.74
N HIS A 235 -14.85 34.61 1.08
CA HIS A 235 -14.30 35.97 1.06
C HIS A 235 -14.06 36.52 -0.35
N ALA A 236 -13.88 35.67 -1.36
CA ALA A 236 -13.82 36.10 -2.76
C ALA A 236 -15.21 36.50 -3.30
N THR A 237 -16.28 36.01 -2.68
CA THR A 237 -17.68 36.23 -3.11
C THR A 237 -18.35 37.35 -2.32
N VAL A 238 -18.10 37.42 -1.01
CA VAL A 238 -18.60 38.48 -0.13
C VAL A 238 -17.55 39.59 -0.06
N GLN A 239 -17.89 40.79 -0.55
CA GLN A 239 -17.02 41.96 -0.48
C GLN A 239 -16.81 42.39 0.98
N VAL A 240 -15.79 41.85 1.65
CA VAL A 240 -15.48 42.16 3.06
C VAL A 240 -14.45 43.31 3.17
N GLN A 241 -14.69 44.21 4.13
CA GLN A 241 -14.01 45.48 4.40
C GLN A 241 -12.59 45.34 4.99
N GLU A 242 -12.26 44.21 5.64
CA GLU A 242 -10.95 43.93 6.26
C GLU A 242 -10.08 43.04 5.37
N ARG A 243 -9.56 43.61 4.29
CA ARG A 243 -9.01 42.83 3.18
C ARG A 243 -7.61 42.26 3.45
N CYS A 244 -6.66 43.07 3.93
CA CYS A 244 -5.24 42.67 4.11
C CYS A 244 -5.00 41.67 5.25
N THR A 245 -5.63 41.89 6.40
CA THR A 245 -5.47 41.05 7.60
C THR A 245 -5.94 39.63 7.35
N PHE A 246 -7.07 39.46 6.65
CA PHE A 246 -7.56 38.16 6.22
C PHE A 246 -6.55 37.40 5.34
N TRP A 247 -5.96 38.05 4.32
CA TRP A 247 -4.98 37.39 3.46
C TRP A 247 -3.68 37.05 4.19
N THR A 248 -3.31 37.85 5.20
CA THR A 248 -2.20 37.53 6.11
C THR A 248 -2.48 36.23 6.87
N GLU A 249 -3.68 36.08 7.44
CA GLU A 249 -4.09 34.84 8.12
C GLU A 249 -4.09 33.64 7.18
N ILE A 250 -4.67 33.80 5.98
CA ILE A 250 -4.72 32.72 4.98
C ILE A 250 -3.32 32.28 4.56
N LEU A 251 -2.42 33.23 4.28
CA LEU A 251 -1.04 32.92 3.93
C LEU A 251 -0.32 32.19 5.08
N SER A 252 -0.54 32.62 6.33
CA SER A 252 0.00 31.94 7.52
C SER A 252 -0.53 30.51 7.64
N ASP A 253 -1.85 30.33 7.61
CA ASP A 253 -2.49 29.01 7.70
C ASP A 253 -2.02 28.07 6.58
N TYR A 254 -1.92 28.59 5.36
CA TYR A 254 -1.47 27.85 4.19
C TYR A 254 0.00 27.42 4.32
N THR A 255 0.87 28.32 4.80
CA THR A 255 2.28 28.02 5.04
C THR A 255 2.45 26.94 6.11
N GLU A 256 1.61 26.94 7.16
CA GLU A 256 1.64 25.90 8.18
C GLU A 256 1.23 24.51 7.64
N VAL A 257 0.26 24.46 6.72
CA VAL A 257 -0.09 23.20 6.02
C VAL A 257 1.05 22.73 5.11
N CYS A 258 1.73 23.64 4.40
CA CYS A 258 2.91 23.31 3.59
C CYS A 258 4.05 22.72 4.44
N LYS A 259 4.36 23.34 5.58
CA LYS A 259 5.37 22.82 6.52
C LYS A 259 5.02 21.42 7.01
N LEU A 260 3.75 21.17 7.35
CA LEU A 260 3.29 19.83 7.74
C LEU A 260 3.50 18.81 6.61
N LEU A 261 3.16 19.16 5.38
CA LEU A 261 3.38 18.29 4.21
C LEU A 261 4.87 17.94 4.05
N GLU A 262 5.76 18.93 4.16
CA GLU A 262 7.21 18.72 4.07
C GLU A 262 7.74 17.80 5.18
N GLU A 263 7.36 18.04 6.44
CA GLU A 263 7.78 17.22 7.59
C GLU A 263 7.29 15.77 7.48
N VAL A 264 6.05 15.56 7.03
CA VAL A 264 5.50 14.21 6.87
C VAL A 264 6.15 13.49 5.69
N LEU A 265 6.37 14.16 4.56
CA LEU A 265 7.07 13.57 3.42
C LEU A 265 8.53 13.26 3.70
N ALA A 266 9.21 13.99 4.59
CA ALA A 266 10.57 13.67 5.02
C ALA A 266 10.67 12.28 5.68
N ILE A 267 9.55 11.75 6.19
CA ILE A 267 9.47 10.43 6.83
C ILE A 267 8.87 9.38 5.88
N VAL A 268 7.83 9.74 5.13
CA VAL A 268 7.02 8.79 4.34
C VAL A 268 7.49 8.66 2.88
N SER A 269 8.29 9.59 2.37
CA SER A 269 8.70 9.57 0.96
C SER A 269 9.41 8.29 0.48
N PRO A 270 10.24 7.57 1.26
CA PRO A 270 10.81 6.28 0.81
C PRO A 270 9.74 5.22 0.61
N LEU A 271 8.75 5.18 1.50
CA LEU A 271 7.60 4.28 1.42
C LEU A 271 6.76 4.58 0.17
N LEU A 272 6.64 5.85 -0.22
CA LEU A 272 5.95 6.27 -1.43
C LEU A 272 6.64 5.78 -2.71
N VAL A 273 7.97 5.86 -2.77
CA VAL A 273 8.74 5.33 -3.91
C VAL A 273 8.50 3.83 -4.04
N LEU A 274 8.60 3.10 -2.94
CA LEU A 274 8.42 1.66 -2.90
C LEU A 274 6.99 1.25 -3.29
N SER A 275 5.98 1.89 -2.71
CA SER A 275 4.56 1.73 -3.08
C SER A 275 4.34 1.89 -4.58
N CYS A 276 4.86 2.96 -5.21
CA CYS A 276 4.71 3.16 -6.65
C CYS A 276 5.41 2.07 -7.46
N GLY A 277 6.62 1.66 -7.08
CA GLY A 277 7.39 0.62 -7.75
C GLY A 277 6.75 -0.76 -7.65
N THR A 278 6.45 -1.20 -6.42
CA THR A 278 5.83 -2.50 -6.13
C THR A 278 4.47 -2.62 -6.81
N ASN A 279 3.62 -1.60 -6.74
CA ASN A 279 2.32 -1.62 -7.39
C ASN A 279 2.42 -1.72 -8.92
N LEU A 280 3.35 -0.96 -9.52
CA LEU A 280 3.59 -1.03 -10.97
C LEU A 280 4.06 -2.43 -11.38
N TYR A 281 5.03 -2.99 -10.65
CA TYR A 281 5.51 -4.35 -10.86
C TYR A 281 4.39 -5.38 -10.77
N LEU A 282 3.55 -5.32 -9.72
CA LEU A 282 2.45 -6.26 -9.52
C LEU A 282 1.39 -6.18 -10.63
N ILE A 283 1.08 -4.98 -11.11
CA ILE A 283 0.16 -4.81 -12.25
C ILE A 283 0.73 -5.48 -13.49
N CYS A 284 1.97 -5.16 -13.87
CA CYS A 284 2.65 -5.75 -15.03
C CYS A 284 2.77 -7.27 -14.91
N TYR A 285 3.12 -7.77 -13.73
CA TYR A 285 3.24 -9.20 -13.47
C TYR A 285 1.90 -9.95 -13.66
N GLN A 286 0.81 -9.42 -13.08
CA GLN A 286 -0.50 -10.07 -13.16
C GLN A 286 -1.13 -9.96 -14.55
N LEU A 287 -0.87 -8.88 -15.28
CA LEU A 287 -1.28 -8.73 -16.68
C LEU A 287 -0.53 -9.71 -17.59
N PHE A 288 0.78 -9.88 -17.42
CA PHE A 288 1.56 -10.87 -18.16
C PHE A 288 0.99 -12.28 -18.00
N HIS A 289 0.72 -12.70 -16.76
CA HIS A 289 0.15 -14.01 -16.49
C HIS A 289 -1.26 -14.17 -17.06
N LEU A 290 -2.03 -13.09 -17.21
CA LEU A 290 -3.39 -13.15 -17.76
C LEU A 290 -3.42 -13.65 -19.21
N LEU A 291 -2.31 -13.52 -19.94
CA LEU A 291 -2.17 -13.88 -21.35
C LEU A 291 -1.87 -15.38 -21.58
N GLU A 292 -1.60 -16.13 -20.52
CA GLU A 292 -1.36 -17.57 -20.59
C GLU A 292 -2.66 -18.34 -20.85
N ALA A 293 -2.63 -19.24 -21.84
CA ALA A 293 -3.82 -19.82 -22.47
C ALA A 293 -4.54 -20.93 -21.68
N GLU A 294 -3.97 -21.45 -20.60
CA GLU A 294 -4.50 -22.63 -19.89
C GLU A 294 -4.87 -22.33 -18.43
N LYS A 295 -6.08 -21.81 -18.19
CA LYS A 295 -6.56 -21.53 -16.84
C LYS A 295 -7.95 -22.08 -16.58
N THR A 296 -8.10 -22.84 -15.49
CA THR A 296 -9.41 -23.23 -14.94
C THR A 296 -10.22 -21.98 -14.57
N VAL A 297 -11.55 -22.04 -14.66
CA VAL A 297 -12.46 -20.92 -14.32
C VAL A 297 -12.14 -20.28 -12.97
N ILE A 298 -11.83 -21.09 -11.95
CA ILE A 298 -11.47 -20.61 -10.60
C ILE A 298 -10.20 -19.74 -10.64
N MET A 299 -9.19 -20.15 -11.41
CA MET A 299 -7.96 -19.37 -11.55
C MET A 299 -8.19 -18.06 -12.28
N VAL A 300 -9.04 -18.09 -13.31
CA VAL A 300 -9.41 -16.90 -14.09
C VAL A 300 -10.07 -15.87 -13.18
N VAL A 301 -11.12 -16.27 -12.45
CA VAL A 301 -11.86 -15.38 -11.53
C VAL A 301 -10.93 -14.78 -10.47
N PHE A 302 -10.06 -15.60 -9.84
CA PHE A 302 -9.11 -15.12 -8.85
C PHE A 302 -8.10 -14.13 -9.45
N THR A 303 -7.57 -14.43 -10.64
CA THR A 303 -6.58 -13.56 -11.32
C THR A 303 -7.19 -12.20 -11.65
N TYR A 304 -8.40 -12.15 -12.20
CA TYR A 304 -9.09 -10.89 -12.48
C TYR A 304 -9.42 -10.10 -11.22
N PHE A 305 -9.85 -10.77 -10.15
CA PHE A 305 -10.15 -10.12 -8.88
C PHE A 305 -8.89 -9.49 -8.25
N SER A 306 -7.80 -10.26 -8.18
CA SER A 306 -6.51 -9.78 -7.70
C SER A 306 -6.01 -8.60 -8.52
N LEU A 307 -6.06 -8.70 -9.85
CA LEU A 307 -5.61 -7.65 -10.76
C LEU A 307 -6.41 -6.37 -10.57
N PHE A 308 -7.75 -6.49 -10.53
CA PHE A 308 -8.63 -5.36 -10.28
C PHE A 308 -8.32 -4.70 -8.93
N PHE A 309 -8.07 -5.48 -7.88
CA PHE A 309 -7.72 -4.95 -6.58
C PHE A 309 -6.41 -4.17 -6.59
N VAL A 310 -5.35 -4.70 -7.21
CA VAL A 310 -4.06 -4.00 -7.31
C VAL A 310 -4.21 -2.73 -8.13
N ILE A 311 -4.92 -2.77 -9.27
CA ILE A 311 -5.20 -1.58 -10.09
C ILE A 311 -5.97 -0.53 -9.27
N LEU A 312 -7.04 -0.92 -8.58
CA LEU A 312 -7.86 -0.03 -7.76
C LEU A 312 -7.03 0.61 -6.65
N ARG A 313 -6.24 -0.18 -5.91
CA ARG A 313 -5.38 0.30 -4.82
C ARG A 313 -4.33 1.28 -5.33
N THR A 314 -3.69 0.96 -6.45
CA THR A 314 -2.69 1.81 -7.10
C THR A 314 -3.31 3.13 -7.56
N PHE A 315 -4.44 3.05 -8.25
CA PHE A 315 -5.18 4.21 -8.72
C PHE A 315 -5.59 5.13 -7.58
N LEU A 316 -6.15 4.58 -6.50
CA LEU A 316 -6.55 5.37 -5.32
C LEU A 316 -5.34 6.04 -4.66
N THR A 317 -4.23 5.32 -4.49
CA THR A 317 -3.00 5.88 -3.91
C THR A 317 -2.48 7.06 -4.73
N MET A 318 -2.38 6.89 -6.05
CA MET A 318 -1.98 7.95 -6.97
C MET A 318 -2.98 9.12 -7.02
N TYR A 319 -4.27 8.81 -7.02
CA TYR A 319 -5.34 9.79 -7.03
C TYR A 319 -5.24 10.69 -5.80
N TYR A 320 -5.19 10.13 -4.59
CA TYR A 320 -5.10 10.92 -3.36
C TYR A 320 -3.80 11.74 -3.30
N CYS A 321 -2.66 11.20 -3.74
CA CYS A 321 -1.41 11.95 -3.81
C CYS A 321 -1.50 13.14 -4.80
N SER A 322 -2.04 12.90 -5.99
CA SER A 322 -2.17 13.95 -7.02
C SER A 322 -3.23 15.00 -6.68
N HIS A 323 -4.27 14.60 -5.94
CA HIS A 323 -5.34 15.48 -5.49
C HIS A 323 -4.83 16.55 -4.51
N VAL A 324 -3.80 16.25 -3.69
CA VAL A 324 -3.15 17.25 -2.82
C VAL A 324 -2.68 18.45 -3.63
N GLN A 325 -2.00 18.22 -4.76
CA GLN A 325 -1.49 19.30 -5.62
C GLN A 325 -2.64 20.10 -6.24
N GLU A 326 -3.69 19.42 -6.69
CA GLU A 326 -4.85 20.07 -7.32
C GLU A 326 -5.54 21.03 -6.36
N VAL A 327 -5.85 20.56 -5.14
CA VAL A 327 -6.48 21.37 -4.11
C VAL A 327 -5.56 22.47 -3.61
N ALA A 328 -4.26 22.20 -3.44
CA ALA A 328 -3.30 23.21 -3.01
C ALA A 328 -3.21 24.39 -4.00
N ARG A 329 -3.43 24.15 -5.31
CA ARG A 329 -3.37 25.19 -6.36
C ARG A 329 -4.71 25.84 -6.69
N GLU A 330 -5.81 25.35 -6.14
CA GLU A 330 -7.15 25.89 -6.37
C GLU A 330 -7.28 27.38 -6.02
N PRO A 331 -6.64 27.94 -4.96
CA PRO A 331 -6.73 29.36 -4.66
C PRO A 331 -6.28 30.27 -5.80
N LEU A 332 -5.39 29.83 -6.71
CA LEU A 332 -5.01 30.61 -7.88
C LEU A 332 -6.22 30.96 -8.74
N LYS A 333 -7.13 30.00 -8.94
CA LYS A 333 -8.38 30.20 -9.70
C LYS A 333 -9.35 31.11 -8.94
N LEU A 334 -9.41 30.98 -7.62
CA LEU A 334 -10.28 31.79 -6.78
C LEU A 334 -9.83 33.25 -6.72
N CYS A 335 -8.52 33.52 -6.67
CA CYS A 335 -7.96 34.87 -6.69
C CYS A 335 -8.34 35.64 -7.97
N PHE A 336 -8.42 34.96 -9.13
CA PHE A 336 -8.85 35.58 -10.40
C PHE A 336 -10.32 36.03 -10.41
N ARG A 337 -11.15 35.58 -9.47
CA ARG A 337 -12.53 36.07 -9.33
C ARG A 337 -12.59 37.46 -8.69
N ILE A 338 -11.51 37.91 -8.05
CA ILE A 338 -11.43 39.19 -7.36
C ILE A 338 -10.86 40.22 -8.36
N PRO A 339 -11.58 41.33 -8.66
CA PRO A 339 -11.07 42.37 -9.54
C PRO A 339 -9.73 42.92 -9.04
N THR A 340 -8.77 43.17 -9.94
CA THR A 340 -7.42 43.65 -9.58
C THR A 340 -7.41 44.97 -8.83
N SER A 341 -8.41 45.84 -9.03
CA SER A 341 -8.60 47.08 -8.25
C SER A 341 -8.83 46.83 -6.76
N HIS A 342 -9.23 45.62 -6.40
CA HIS A 342 -9.52 45.20 -5.04
C HIS A 342 -8.39 44.39 -4.42
N TRP A 343 -7.26 44.20 -5.11
CA TRP A 343 -6.12 43.48 -4.56
C TRP A 343 -5.39 44.32 -3.53
N CYS A 344 -4.89 43.63 -2.51
CA CYS A 344 -3.95 44.19 -1.54
C CYS A 344 -2.60 43.49 -1.68
N ASP A 345 -1.55 44.08 -1.12
CA ASP A 345 -0.19 43.56 -1.17
C ASP A 345 -0.12 42.11 -0.66
N GLU A 346 -0.88 41.75 0.37
CA GLU A 346 -0.91 40.40 0.92
C GLU A 346 -1.59 39.37 0.00
N LEU A 347 -2.63 39.77 -0.73
CA LEU A 347 -3.24 38.93 -1.77
C LEU A 347 -2.26 38.70 -2.92
N GLU A 348 -1.55 39.74 -3.34
CA GLU A 348 -0.53 39.61 -4.39
C GLU A 348 0.61 38.68 -3.95
N ARG A 349 1.10 38.83 -2.71
CA ARG A 349 2.10 37.93 -2.10
C ARG A 349 1.59 36.50 -2.04
N PHE A 350 0.36 36.28 -1.62
CA PHE A 350 -0.24 34.94 -1.56
C PHE A 350 -0.36 34.31 -2.95
N HIS A 351 -0.84 35.06 -3.94
CA HIS A 351 -0.91 34.61 -5.33
C HIS A 351 0.47 34.24 -5.88
N HIS A 352 1.46 35.11 -5.68
CA HIS A 352 2.83 34.88 -6.12
C HIS A 352 3.45 33.66 -5.41
N PHE A 353 3.20 33.50 -4.11
CA PHE A 353 3.66 32.36 -3.33
C PHE A 353 3.12 31.04 -3.88
N ILE A 354 1.81 30.91 -4.11
CA ILE A 354 1.22 29.66 -4.64
C ILE A 354 1.66 29.39 -6.07
N ARG A 355 1.81 30.43 -6.89
CA ARG A 355 2.24 30.31 -8.29
C ARG A 355 3.66 29.75 -8.39
N ASN A 356 4.57 30.23 -7.54
CA ASN A 356 5.99 29.87 -7.60
C ASN A 356 6.36 28.68 -6.71
N SER A 357 5.56 28.37 -5.69
CA SER A 357 5.79 27.21 -4.84
C SER A 357 5.41 25.91 -5.56
N SER A 358 6.30 24.91 -5.44
CA SER A 358 6.06 23.57 -5.97
C SER A 358 5.37 22.70 -4.91
N ILE A 359 4.13 23.02 -4.56
CA ILE A 359 3.36 22.26 -3.56
C ILE A 359 2.82 21.01 -4.22
N VAL A 360 3.52 19.90 -4.01
CA VAL A 360 3.22 18.60 -4.61
C VAL A 360 3.76 17.49 -3.73
N VAL A 361 3.07 16.36 -3.72
CA VAL A 361 3.58 15.14 -3.10
C VAL A 361 4.75 14.64 -3.96
N SER A 362 5.97 14.73 -3.42
CA SER A 362 7.18 14.26 -4.10
C SER A 362 7.74 13.01 -3.44
N ALA A 363 8.05 12.02 -4.25
CA ALA A 363 8.66 10.76 -3.81
C ALA A 363 10.19 10.91 -3.83
N MET A 364 10.78 11.26 -2.67
CA MET A 364 12.22 11.47 -2.46
C MET A 364 12.88 12.50 -3.41
N GLY A 365 12.10 13.37 -4.04
CA GLY A 365 12.59 14.26 -5.10
C GLY A 365 12.78 13.60 -6.47
N LEU A 366 12.58 12.27 -6.59
CA LEU A 366 12.72 11.52 -7.85
C LEU A 366 11.61 11.87 -8.84
N PHE A 367 10.36 11.91 -8.36
CA PHE A 367 9.20 12.30 -9.16
C PHE A 367 8.14 13.02 -8.33
N LYS A 368 7.30 13.77 -9.02
CA LYS A 368 6.19 14.56 -8.47
C LYS A 368 4.88 13.89 -8.84
N LEU A 369 4.05 13.54 -7.86
CA LEU A 369 2.76 12.90 -8.12
C LEU A 369 1.73 13.95 -8.54
N THR A 370 1.39 13.91 -9.82
CA THR A 370 0.42 14.79 -10.48
C THR A 370 -0.56 13.93 -11.29
N LYS A 371 -1.73 14.46 -11.69
CA LYS A 371 -2.63 13.73 -12.61
C LYS A 371 -1.95 13.39 -13.93
N ARG A 372 -0.98 14.20 -14.37
CA ARG A 372 -0.16 13.94 -15.56
C ARG A 372 0.71 12.70 -15.37
N THR A 373 1.43 12.61 -14.25
CA THR A 373 2.30 11.44 -13.99
C THR A 373 1.48 10.17 -13.80
N MET A 374 0.29 10.26 -13.20
CA MET A 374 -0.65 9.12 -13.12
C MET A 374 -1.01 8.61 -14.52
N LEU A 375 -1.34 9.51 -15.46
CA LEU A 375 -1.65 9.14 -16.85
C LEU A 375 -0.42 8.58 -17.59
N THR A 376 0.78 9.15 -17.34
CA THR A 376 2.04 8.63 -17.89
C THR A 376 2.33 7.21 -17.41
N MET A 377 2.14 6.92 -16.12
CA MET A 377 2.34 5.57 -15.59
C MET A 377 1.34 4.56 -16.17
N LEU A 378 0.07 4.96 -16.34
CA LEU A 378 -0.93 4.14 -17.03
C LEU A 378 -0.52 3.84 -18.49
N GLY A 379 -0.05 4.85 -19.22
CA GLY A 379 0.44 4.67 -20.58
C GLY A 379 1.66 3.76 -20.67
N ALA A 380 2.56 3.83 -19.67
CA ALA A 380 3.72 2.95 -19.58
C ALA A 380 3.31 1.48 -19.34
N VAL A 381 2.34 1.22 -18.47
CA VAL A 381 1.77 -0.13 -18.26
C VAL A 381 1.20 -0.67 -19.57
N ILE A 382 0.34 0.08 -20.25
CA ILE A 382 -0.27 -0.35 -21.52
C ILE A 382 0.81 -0.64 -22.57
N THR A 383 1.83 0.22 -22.66
CA THR A 383 2.94 0.04 -23.60
C THR A 383 3.74 -1.22 -23.29
N TYR A 384 4.06 -1.46 -22.02
CA TYR A 384 4.73 -2.67 -21.57
C TYR A 384 3.92 -3.92 -21.93
N GLU A 385 2.60 -3.92 -21.71
CA GLU A 385 1.75 -5.06 -22.06
C GLU A 385 1.72 -5.35 -23.56
N LEU A 386 1.62 -4.31 -24.40
CA LEU A 386 1.67 -4.49 -25.85
C LEU A 386 3.00 -5.09 -26.32
N VAL A 387 4.10 -4.69 -25.68
CA VAL A 387 5.43 -5.25 -25.96
C VAL A 387 5.55 -6.68 -25.44
N MET A 388 5.05 -6.96 -24.23
CA MET A 388 5.09 -8.30 -23.65
C MET A 388 4.22 -9.29 -24.39
N LEU A 389 3.06 -8.88 -24.92
CA LEU A 389 2.25 -9.69 -25.83
C LEU A 389 3.05 -10.17 -27.04
N HIS A 390 3.89 -9.30 -27.59
CA HIS A 390 4.76 -9.64 -28.71
C HIS A 390 5.88 -10.63 -28.31
N PHE A 391 6.45 -10.47 -27.11
CA PHE A 391 7.48 -11.38 -26.60
C PHE A 391 6.91 -12.74 -26.13
N ALA A 392 5.72 -12.78 -25.54
CA ALA A 392 5.08 -14.04 -25.11
C ALA A 392 4.88 -14.99 -26.31
N GLN A 393 4.48 -14.44 -27.48
CA GLN A 393 4.36 -15.21 -28.72
C GLN A 393 5.69 -15.82 -29.19
N THR A 394 6.83 -15.24 -28.82
CA THR A 394 8.16 -15.67 -29.28
C THR A 394 8.91 -16.56 -28.29
N THR A 395 8.44 -16.71 -27.04
CA THR A 395 9.19 -17.39 -25.95
C THR A 395 8.49 -18.61 -25.34
N ALA A 396 7.40 -19.10 -25.95
CA ALA A 396 6.46 -20.09 -25.38
C ALA A 396 7.02 -21.46 -24.92
N ASN A 397 8.33 -21.74 -25.06
CA ASN A 397 8.91 -23.09 -24.88
C ASN A 397 10.18 -23.16 -24.01
N GLN A 398 10.46 -22.21 -23.11
CA GLN A 398 11.68 -22.21 -22.27
C GLN A 398 11.38 -22.21 -20.77
N GLY A 399 12.09 -23.04 -20.00
CA GLY A 399 12.08 -23.02 -18.53
C GLY A 399 10.92 -23.76 -17.83
N ILE A 400 10.14 -24.54 -18.57
CA ILE A 400 9.02 -25.32 -18.02
C ILE A 400 9.57 -26.53 -17.28
N VAL A 401 9.34 -26.60 -15.96
CA VAL A 401 9.62 -27.81 -15.19
C VAL A 401 8.65 -28.91 -15.66
N PRO A 402 9.13 -30.11 -16.00
CA PRO A 402 8.26 -31.17 -16.49
C PRO A 402 7.23 -31.56 -15.42
N LYS A 403 5.96 -31.73 -15.86
CA LYS A 403 4.87 -32.22 -14.99
C LYS A 403 5.32 -33.52 -14.30
N CYS A 404 5.09 -33.61 -12.99
CA CYS A 404 5.50 -34.71 -12.11
C CYS A 404 7.01 -34.79 -11.78
N SER A 405 7.80 -33.72 -11.98
CA SER A 405 9.19 -33.74 -11.51
C SER A 405 9.28 -33.74 -9.97
N SER A 406 10.24 -34.49 -9.42
CA SER A 406 10.59 -34.47 -8.00
C SER A 406 11.32 -33.20 -7.57
N LEU A 407 11.79 -32.39 -8.54
CA LEU A 407 12.57 -31.18 -8.35
C LEU A 407 11.73 -29.95 -7.97
N GLU A 408 10.46 -29.91 -8.38
CA GLU A 408 9.64 -28.70 -8.17
C GLU A 408 9.17 -28.56 -6.71
N PHE A 409 9.03 -29.69 -6.01
CA PHE A 409 8.57 -29.77 -4.62
C PHE A 409 9.07 -31.09 -4.02
N SER A 410 10.19 -31.11 -3.31
CA SER A 410 10.75 -32.33 -2.71
C SER A 410 9.96 -32.77 -1.44
N PHE A 411 8.68 -33.08 -1.65
CA PHE A 411 7.89 -34.00 -0.84
C PHE A 411 7.36 -35.08 -1.78
N GLU A 412 7.93 -36.27 -1.74
CA GLU A 412 7.41 -37.45 -2.44
C GLU A 412 6.27 -38.06 -1.60
N PRO A 413 5.01 -37.97 -2.05
CA PRO A 413 3.94 -38.80 -1.50
C PRO A 413 4.26 -40.28 -1.79
N LYS A 414 3.79 -41.18 -0.92
CA LYS A 414 4.12 -42.61 -1.01
C LYS A 414 3.74 -43.16 -2.39
N GLU A 415 4.72 -43.66 -3.12
CA GLU A 415 4.49 -44.42 -4.35
C GLU A 415 3.73 -45.71 -3.99
N GLU A 416 2.76 -46.07 -4.83
CA GLU A 416 2.13 -47.37 -4.77
C GLU A 416 3.20 -48.39 -5.20
N ASN A 417 3.83 -49.05 -4.24
CA ASN A 417 4.61 -50.26 -4.53
C ASN A 417 3.62 -51.26 -5.14
N SER A 418 3.69 -51.41 -6.46
CA SER A 418 3.01 -52.45 -7.21
C SER A 418 3.50 -53.81 -6.72
N ALA A 419 2.68 -54.42 -5.87
CA ALA A 419 2.76 -55.84 -5.53
C ALA A 419 1.88 -56.66 -6.47
#